data_AF-A0A9D5UZ59-F1
#
_entry.id   AF-A0A9D5UZ59-F1
#
_cell.length_a   1.000
_cell.length_b   1.000
_cell.length_c   1.000
_cell.angle_alpha   90.00
_cell.angle_beta   90.00
_cell.angle_gamma   90.00
#
_symmetry.space_group_name_H-M   'P 1'
#
loop_
_entity.id
_entity.type
_entity.pdbx_description
1 polymer ?
#
loop_
_entity_poly.entity_id
_entity_poly.type
_entity_poly.pdbx_seq_one_letter_code
_entity_poly.pdbx_strand_id
1 'polypeptide(L)'
;MNASVFDSVLLRDALGVSELMTSRYAYDANGNVEYIGLAKPGTSEDAPGWLIRKIAYDAQQRPASIKFPDGRANIGQVWDARAGYTYL
;
A
#
# COMPACT_ATOMS: atom_id res chain seq x y z
N MET A 1 -0.99 17.67 -33.87
CA MET A 1 -1.82 17.99 -32.69
C MET A 1 -1.14 17.33 -31.50
N ASN A 2 -0.46 18.12 -30.68
CA ASN A 2 0.26 17.61 -29.52
C ASN A 2 -0.79 17.45 -28.41
N ALA A 3 -1.04 16.21 -27.96
CA ALA A 3 -1.91 15.98 -26.82
C ALA A 3 -1.23 16.63 -25.62
N SER A 4 -1.71 17.83 -25.29
CA SER A 4 -1.32 18.60 -24.13
C SER A 4 -1.32 17.67 -22.94
N VAL A 5 -0.14 17.50 -22.34
CA VAL A 5 0.08 16.84 -21.07
C VAL A 5 -1.02 17.35 -20.13
N PHE A 6 -1.98 16.48 -19.80
CA PHE A 6 -2.95 16.77 -18.76
C PHE A 6 -2.14 17.09 -17.52
N ASP A 7 -2.20 18.35 -17.11
CA ASP A 7 -1.42 18.90 -16.02
C ASP A 7 -1.59 17.98 -14.81
N SER A 8 -0.47 17.46 -14.30
CA SER A 8 -0.48 16.39 -13.29
C SER A 8 -1.09 16.86 -11.96
N VAL A 9 -1.26 18.17 -11.81
CA VAL A 9 -2.01 18.81 -10.73
C VAL A 9 -3.52 18.59 -10.88
N LEU A 10 -4.08 18.82 -12.08
CA LEU A 10 -5.52 18.65 -12.33
C LEU A 10 -5.98 17.19 -12.19
N LEU A 11 -5.13 16.22 -12.56
CA LEU A 11 -5.45 14.80 -12.39
C LEU A 11 -5.41 14.37 -10.92
N ARG A 12 -4.53 14.97 -10.09
CA ARG A 12 -4.46 14.73 -8.63
C ARG A 12 -5.63 15.31 -7.87
N ASP A 13 -6.13 16.46 -8.31
CA ASP A 13 -7.26 17.13 -7.67
C ASP A 13 -8.60 16.50 -8.07
N ALA A 14 -8.68 15.91 -9.28
CA ALA A 14 -9.89 15.26 -9.79
C ALA A 14 -9.99 13.76 -9.41
N LEU A 15 -8.86 13.06 -9.29
CA LEU A 15 -8.78 11.67 -8.88
C LEU A 15 -8.00 11.63 -7.57
N GLY A 16 -8.66 11.29 -6.46
CA GLY A 16 -7.97 11.22 -5.16
C GLY A 16 -6.70 10.37 -5.25
N VAL A 17 -5.71 10.63 -4.38
CA VAL A 17 -4.36 10.01 -4.43
C VAL A 17 -4.40 8.47 -4.56
N SER A 18 -5.48 7.82 -4.10
CA SER A 18 -5.74 6.39 -4.27
C SER A 18 -5.81 5.92 -5.73
N GLU A 19 -6.33 6.73 -6.65
CA GLU A 19 -6.43 6.43 -8.09
C GLU A 19 -5.10 6.59 -8.82
N LEU A 20 -4.12 7.24 -8.18
CA LEU A 20 -2.78 7.48 -8.73
C LEU A 20 -1.74 6.49 -8.22
N MET A 21 -2.13 5.56 -7.34
CA MET A 21 -1.24 4.55 -6.78
C MET A 21 -1.63 3.15 -7.29
N THR A 22 -0.65 2.27 -7.43
CA THR A 22 -0.91 0.85 -7.55
C THR A 22 -1.05 0.23 -6.16
N SER A 23 -1.95 -0.74 -6.04
CA SER A 23 -2.20 -1.46 -4.79
C SER A 23 -1.76 -2.92 -4.90
N ARG A 24 -1.29 -3.46 -3.78
CA ARG A 24 -1.05 -4.89 -3.58
C ARG A 24 -1.69 -5.39 -2.30
N TYR A 25 -2.12 -6.65 -2.35
CA TYR A 25 -2.81 -7.32 -1.27
C TYR A 25 -2.17 -8.68 -1.06
N ALA A 26 -1.94 -9.04 0.20
CA ALA A 26 -1.61 -10.40 0.59
C ALA A 26 -2.61 -10.85 1.65
N TYR A 27 -2.96 -12.13 1.61
CA TYR A 27 -4.05 -12.71 2.38
C TYR A 27 -3.51 -13.72 3.39
N ASP A 28 -4.15 -13.81 4.55
CA ASP A 28 -3.88 -14.85 5.53
C ASP A 28 -4.49 -16.20 5.10
N ALA A 29 -4.27 -17.24 5.90
CA ALA A 29 -4.81 -18.59 5.64
C ALA A 29 -6.35 -18.66 5.69
N ASN A 30 -7.02 -17.69 6.31
CA ASN A 30 -8.48 -17.60 6.39
C ASN A 30 -9.07 -16.81 5.20
N GLY A 31 -8.22 -16.30 4.30
CA GLY A 31 -8.62 -15.49 3.16
C GLY A 31 -8.88 -14.01 3.50
N ASN A 32 -8.55 -13.56 4.71
CA ASN A 32 -8.63 -12.14 5.04
C ASN A 32 -7.41 -11.39 4.48
N VAL A 33 -7.57 -10.11 4.16
CA VAL A 33 -6.45 -9.25 3.77
C VAL A 33 -5.51 -9.04 4.97
N GLU A 34 -4.31 -9.59 4.92
CA GLU A 34 -3.31 -9.42 5.98
C GLU A 34 -2.42 -8.19 5.73
N TYR A 35 -2.03 -7.94 4.48
CA TYR A 35 -1.17 -6.82 4.11
C TYR A 35 -1.76 -6.01 2.96
N ILE A 36 -1.57 -4.69 3.02
CA ILE A 36 -1.89 -3.75 1.93
C ILE A 36 -0.63 -2.95 1.63
N GLY A 37 -0.22 -2.96 0.36
CA GLY A 37 0.87 -2.16 -0.18
C GLY A 37 0.34 -1.08 -1.13
N LEU A 38 0.84 0.15 -1.01
CA LEU A 38 0.57 1.25 -1.93
C LEU A 38 1.89 1.80 -2.46
N ALA A 39 2.00 1.95 -3.77
CA ALA A 39 3.19 2.52 -4.41
C ALA A 39 2.85 3.27 -5.70
N LYS A 40 3.80 4.03 -6.25
CA LYS A 40 3.63 4.64 -7.57
C LYS A 40 3.47 3.52 -8.62
N PRO A 41 2.60 3.69 -9.62
CA PRO A 41 2.49 2.73 -10.73
C PRO A 41 3.86 2.45 -11.36
N GLY A 42 4.16 1.17 -11.61
CA GLY A 42 5.45 0.73 -12.13
C GLY A 42 6.55 0.50 -11.08
N THR A 43 6.29 0.76 -9.80
CA THR A 43 7.21 0.34 -8.73
C THR A 43 7.22 -1.19 -8.65
N SER A 44 8.41 -1.79 -8.77
CA SER A 44 8.57 -3.24 -8.64
C SER A 44 8.37 -3.72 -7.20
N GLU A 45 7.92 -4.96 -7.01
CA GLU A 45 7.63 -5.55 -5.70
C GLU A 45 8.90 -5.81 -4.86
N ASP A 46 10.04 -5.99 -5.54
CA ASP A 46 11.38 -6.15 -4.98
C ASP A 46 12.14 -4.83 -4.82
N ALA A 47 11.54 -3.69 -5.21
CA ALA A 47 12.14 -2.37 -5.11
C ALA A 47 11.58 -1.56 -3.93
N PRO A 48 12.39 -0.68 -3.31
CA PRO A 48 11.90 0.26 -2.31
C PRO A 48 10.97 1.29 -2.95
N GLY A 49 9.86 1.60 -2.28
CA GLY A 49 8.88 2.57 -2.77
C GLY A 49 7.46 2.32 -2.31
N TRP A 50 7.26 1.29 -1.48
CA TRP A 50 5.96 0.93 -0.95
C TRP A 50 5.75 1.58 0.41
N LEU A 51 4.53 2.06 0.63
CA LEU A 51 3.93 2.16 1.95
C LEU A 51 3.22 0.83 2.22
N ILE A 52 3.54 0.18 3.33
CA ILE A 52 2.96 -1.12 3.70
C ILE A 52 2.25 -0.97 5.03
N ARG A 53 1.05 -1.56 5.13
CA ARG A 53 0.33 -1.71 6.39
C ARG A 53 -0.15 -3.15 6.56
N LYS A 54 -0.15 -3.62 7.81
CA LYS A 54 -0.68 -4.91 8.20
C LYS A 54 -2.01 -4.73 8.92
N ILE A 55 -3.01 -5.53 8.58
CA ILE A 55 -4.28 -5.58 9.31
C ILE A 55 -4.17 -6.70 10.33
N ALA A 56 -4.43 -6.37 11.60
CA ALA A 56 -4.59 -7.37 12.65
C ALA A 56 -6.07 -7.58 12.95
N TYR A 57 -6.44 -8.83 13.17
CA TYR A 57 -7.82 -9.26 13.39
C TYR A 57 -8.04 -9.71 14.83
N ASP A 58 -9.27 -9.55 15.32
CA ASP A 58 -9.70 -10.13 16.59
C ASP A 58 -10.03 -11.63 16.46
N ALA A 59 -10.42 -12.26 17.57
CA ALA A 59 -10.79 -13.67 17.60
C ALA A 59 -12.01 -14.00 16.72
N GLN A 60 -12.85 -13.01 16.40
CA GLN A 60 -14.01 -13.15 15.53
C GLN A 60 -13.71 -12.79 14.07
N GLN A 61 -12.43 -12.68 13.69
CA GLN A 61 -11.98 -12.34 12.33
C GLN A 61 -12.45 -10.95 11.86
N ARG A 62 -12.64 -10.02 12.79
CA ARG A 62 -12.94 -8.61 12.46
C ARG A 62 -11.66 -7.78 12.52
N PRO A 63 -11.44 -6.83 11.58
CA PRO A 63 -10.29 -5.93 11.66
C PRO A 63 -10.28 -5.18 12.99
N ALA A 64 -9.21 -5.35 13.76
CA ALA A 64 -9.06 -4.77 15.09
C ALA A 64 -8.07 -3.59 15.09
N SER A 65 -7.02 -3.66 14.28
CA SER A 65 -6.02 -2.58 14.18
C SER A 65 -5.28 -2.59 12.85
N ILE A 66 -4.74 -1.44 12.47
CA ILE A 66 -3.79 -1.29 11.37
C ILE A 66 -2.43 -1.00 11.99
N LYS A 67 -1.42 -1.76 11.58
CA LYS A 67 -0.04 -1.62 12.04
C LYS A 67 0.87 -1.25 10.87
N PHE A 68 1.94 -0.52 11.18
CA PHE A 68 2.94 -0.14 10.18
C PHE A 68 4.31 -0.71 10.53
N PRO A 69 5.18 -0.95 9.52
CA PRO A 69 6.58 -1.25 9.75
C PRO A 69 7.21 -0.21 10.69
N ASP A 70 7.82 -0.70 11.76
CA ASP A 70 8.45 0.10 12.83
C ASP A 70 7.52 1.16 13.45
N GLY A 71 6.20 0.95 13.35
CA GLY A 71 5.17 1.85 13.88
C GLY A 71 5.03 3.18 13.11
N ARG A 72 5.57 3.27 11.88
CA ARG A 72 5.57 4.52 11.10
C ARG A 72 5.01 4.33 9.70
N ALA A 73 4.12 5.23 9.30
CA ALA A 73 3.57 5.28 7.94
C ALA A 73 4.59 5.90 6.97
N ASN A 74 5.62 5.12 6.59
CA ASN A 74 6.69 5.57 5.70
C ASN A 74 6.64 4.85 4.35
N ILE A 75 6.87 5.62 3.29
CA ILE A 75 7.18 5.10 1.96
C ILE A 75 8.66 4.72 1.93
N GLY A 76 9.00 3.65 1.19
CA GLY A 76 10.39 3.19 1.03
C GLY A 76 10.60 1.73 1.40
N GLN A 77 9.54 1.05 1.83
CA GLN A 77 9.56 -0.38 2.07
C GLN A 77 9.58 -1.14 0.73
N VAL A 78 10.03 -2.40 0.80
CA VAL A 78 9.98 -3.40 -0.27
C VAL A 78 8.82 -4.36 -0.01
N TRP A 79 7.94 -4.57 -1.00
CA TRP A 79 6.73 -5.39 -0.85
C TRP A 79 7.03 -6.88 -0.64
N ASP A 80 8.03 -7.42 -1.33
CA ASP A 80 8.41 -8.83 -1.16
C ASP A 80 9.01 -9.13 0.23
N ALA A 81 9.52 -8.10 0.90
CA ALA A 81 9.98 -8.19 2.28
C ALA A 81 8.88 -7.92 3.33
N ARG A 82 7.62 -7.70 2.92
CA ARG A 82 6.50 -7.29 3.82
C ARG A 82 6.38 -8.11 5.09
N ALA A 83 6.57 -9.43 5.04
CA ALA A 83 6.41 -10.31 6.20
C ALA A 83 7.60 -10.24 7.18
N GLY A 84 8.74 -9.69 6.74
CA GLY A 84 9.97 -9.61 7.53
C GLY A 84 10.08 -8.37 8.42
N TYR A 85 9.22 -7.36 8.25
CA TYR A 85 9.24 -6.17 9.09
C TYR A 85 8.63 -6.41 10.47
N THR A 86 9.03 -5.60 11.45
CA THR A 86 8.36 -5.52 12.75
C THR A 86 7.17 -4.56 12.64
N TYR A 87 5.97 -5.02 12.99
CA TYR A 87 4.75 -4.21 12.92
C TYR A 87 4.27 -3.81 14.30
N LEU A 88 4.19 -2.50 14.53
CA LEU A 88 3.78 -1.89 15.80
C LEU A 88 2.48 -1.12 15.61
#